data_AF-X1L1Q1-F1
#
_entry.id   AF-X1L1Q1-F1
#
_cell.length_a   1.000
_cell.length_b   1.000
_cell.length_c   1.000
_cell.angle_alpha   90.00
_cell.angle_beta   90.00
_cell.angle_gamma   90.00
#
_symmetry.space_group_name_H-M   'P 1'
#
loop_
_entity.id
_entity.type
_entity.pdbx_description
1 polymer ?
#
loop_
_entity_poly.entity_id
_entity_poly.type
_entity_poly.pdbx_seq_one_letter_code
_entity_poly.pdbx_strand_id
1 'polypeptide(L)'
;MAGQPENLQQLDTWLDKYPNFYVDTGSAKWMVREFAYKKEEVLKFFTKHSDRILFGTDFVAGRKDREPIPDYYINRFLSFQALLETNAKEIPFPIPDPENDNKTVINGLDLPINILKKIYWENSSKLFG
;
A
#
# COMPACT_ATOMS: atom_id res chain seq x y z
N MET A 1 0.00 -14.70 7.58
CA MET A 1 -0.60 -14.27 6.29
C MET A 1 0.42 -13.40 5.58
N ALA A 2 0.43 -13.37 4.25
CA ALA A 2 1.38 -12.62 3.42
C ALA A 2 1.21 -11.08 3.45
N GLY A 3 0.22 -10.55 4.16
CA GLY A 3 -0.04 -9.12 4.28
C GLY A 3 0.53 -8.54 5.58
N GLN A 4 1.86 -8.62 5.76
CA GLN A 4 2.55 -8.06 6.93
C GLN A 4 3.46 -6.89 6.51
N PRO A 5 2.89 -5.73 6.15
CA PRO A 5 3.66 -4.53 5.81
C PRO A 5 4.62 -4.10 6.93
N GLU A 6 4.38 -4.51 8.18
CA GLU A 6 5.28 -4.32 9.33
C GLU A 6 6.60 -5.10 9.19
N ASN A 7 6.64 -6.22 8.44
CA ASN A 7 7.79 -7.13 8.34
C ASN A 7 8.21 -7.36 6.88
N LEU A 8 8.81 -6.33 6.25
CA LEU A 8 9.28 -6.41 4.86
C LEU A 8 10.41 -7.43 4.67
N GLN A 9 11.24 -7.68 5.68
CA GLN A 9 12.31 -8.68 5.61
C GLN A 9 11.77 -10.11 5.40
N GLN A 10 10.68 -10.45 6.08
CA GLN A 10 10.04 -11.75 5.89
C GLN A 10 9.40 -11.87 4.50
N LEU A 11 8.76 -10.80 4.02
CA LEU A 11 8.18 -10.74 2.69
C LEU A 11 9.25 -10.84 1.60
N ASP A 12 10.39 -10.17 1.78
CA ASP A 12 11.55 -10.24 0.90
C ASP A 12 12.04 -11.69 0.74
N THR A 13 12.18 -12.39 1.87
CA THR A 13 12.58 -13.81 1.89
C THR A 13 11.58 -14.70 1.15
N TRP A 14 10.28 -14.46 1.30
CA TRP A 14 9.26 -15.25 0.61
C TRP A 14 9.22 -14.98 -0.89
N LEU A 15 9.35 -13.72 -1.30
CA LEU A 15 9.38 -13.33 -2.71
C LEU A 15 10.63 -13.87 -3.43
N ASP A 16 11.78 -13.90 -2.75
CA ASP A 16 13.00 -14.52 -3.28
C ASP A 16 12.87 -16.05 -3.39
N LYS A 17 12.24 -16.69 -2.40
CA LYS A 17 12.16 -18.15 -2.32
C LYS A 17 11.09 -18.77 -3.23
N TYR A 18 9.95 -18.10 -3.38
CA TYR A 18 8.77 -18.68 -4.03
C TYR A 18 8.44 -17.94 -5.34
N PRO A 19 8.85 -18.48 -6.51
CA PRO A 19 8.73 -17.78 -7.79
C PRO A 19 7.29 -17.63 -8.30
N ASN A 20 6.28 -18.15 -7.60
CA ASN A 20 4.84 -17.97 -7.88
C ASN A 20 4.11 -17.18 -6.79
N PHE A 21 4.83 -16.63 -5.82
CA PHE A 21 4.28 -15.78 -4.76
C PHE A 21 4.15 -14.32 -5.19
N TYR A 22 2.99 -13.72 -4.94
CA TYR A 22 2.65 -12.34 -5.26
C TYR A 22 1.99 -11.69 -4.03
N VAL A 23 2.12 -10.38 -3.92
CA VAL A 23 1.48 -9.59 -2.84
C VAL A 23 0.76 -8.39 -3.45
N ASP A 24 -0.22 -7.84 -2.76
CA ASP A 24 -0.90 -6.61 -3.16
C ASP A 24 -0.87 -5.54 -2.04
N THR A 25 -1.15 -4.30 -2.42
CA THR A 25 -1.15 -3.14 -1.51
C THR A 25 -2.44 -2.99 -0.68
N GLY A 26 -3.22 -4.07 -0.53
CA GLY A 26 -4.49 -4.07 0.17
C GLY A 26 -4.42 -3.39 1.53
N SER A 27 -5.44 -2.58 1.81
CA SER A 27 -5.59 -1.75 3.00
C SER A 27 -4.72 -0.50 3.05
N ALA A 28 -5.26 0.60 2.49
CA ALA A 28 -4.65 1.93 2.56
C ALA A 28 -4.21 2.33 3.98
N LYS A 29 -5.05 2.07 4.99
CA LYS A 29 -4.72 2.41 6.39
C LYS A 29 -3.43 1.73 6.84
N TRP A 30 -3.33 0.42 6.61
CA TRP A 30 -2.17 -0.36 7.02
C TRP A 30 -0.93 0.01 6.20
N MET A 31 -1.08 0.19 4.89
CA MET A 31 0.04 0.63 4.03
C MET A 31 0.57 2.00 4.45
N VAL A 32 -0.32 2.99 4.64
CA VAL A 32 0.09 4.33 5.08
C VAL A 32 0.77 4.27 6.44
N ARG A 33 0.18 3.58 7.43
CA ARG A 33 0.73 3.48 8.78
C ARG A 33 2.14 2.90 8.78
N GLU A 34 2.31 1.73 8.17
CA GLU A 34 3.56 0.98 8.25
C GLU A 34 4.65 1.60 7.37
N PHE A 35 4.30 2.22 6.24
CA PHE A 35 5.31 2.81 5.35
C PHE A 35 5.77 4.20 5.79
N ALA A 36 4.96 4.90 6.58
CA ALA A 36 5.22 6.28 7.00
C ALA A 36 6.62 6.51 7.59
N TYR A 37 7.15 5.57 8.36
CA TYR A 37 8.42 5.74 9.10
C TYR A 37 9.62 5.00 8.49
N LYS A 38 9.44 4.26 7.40
CA LYS A 38 10.50 3.43 6.79
C LYS A 38 10.56 3.56 5.27
N LYS A 39 10.39 4.79 4.77
CA LYS A 39 10.39 5.12 3.33
C LYS A 39 11.54 4.46 2.56
N GLU A 40 12.77 4.50 3.06
CA GLU A 40 13.92 3.92 2.35
C GLU A 40 13.84 2.39 2.21
N GLU A 41 13.39 1.69 3.26
CA GLU A 41 13.21 0.24 3.26
C GLU A 41 12.10 -0.17 2.28
N VAL A 42 10.99 0.57 2.33
CA VAL A 42 9.85 0.37 1.42
C VAL A 42 10.28 0.61 -0.02
N LEU A 43 11.03 1.67 -0.31
CA LEU A 43 11.54 1.95 -1.65
C LEU A 43 12.43 0.83 -2.19
N LYS A 44 13.34 0.31 -1.35
CA LYS A 44 14.18 -0.84 -1.72
C LYS A 44 13.32 -2.08 -2.03
N PHE A 45 12.32 -2.36 -1.19
CA PHE A 45 11.40 -3.48 -1.37
C PHE A 45 10.60 -3.36 -2.68
N PHE A 46 9.94 -2.22 -2.90
CA PHE A 46 9.14 -1.96 -4.10
C PHE A 46 9.99 -2.01 -5.37
N THR A 47 11.23 -1.52 -5.30
CA THR A 47 12.16 -1.58 -6.45
C THR A 47 12.57 -3.01 -6.77
N LYS A 48 13.02 -3.77 -5.75
CA LYS A 48 13.47 -5.16 -5.92
C LYS A 48 12.36 -6.07 -6.44
N HIS A 49 11.15 -5.91 -5.90
CA HIS A 49 10.02 -6.82 -6.16
C HIS A 49 8.94 -6.22 -7.07
N SER A 50 9.27 -5.18 -7.85
CA SER A 50 8.30 -4.45 -8.69
C SER A 50 7.49 -5.32 -9.64
N ASP A 51 8.02 -6.47 -10.08
CA ASP A 51 7.34 -7.43 -10.98
C ASP A 51 6.34 -8.36 -10.26
N ARG A 52 6.22 -8.24 -8.93
CA ARG A 52 5.47 -9.18 -8.05
C ARG A 52 4.53 -8.51 -7.06
N ILE A 53 4.44 -7.18 -7.11
CA ILE A 53 3.55 -6.38 -6.28
C ILE A 53 2.37 -5.92 -7.16
N LEU A 54 1.15 -6.21 -6.74
CA LEU A 54 -0.07 -5.74 -7.39
C LEU A 54 -0.67 -4.56 -6.63
N PHE A 55 -1.46 -3.75 -7.31
CA PHE A 55 -2.32 -2.80 -6.65
C PHE A 55 -3.58 -3.48 -6.12
N GLY A 56 -3.81 -3.34 -4.82
CA GLY A 56 -5.00 -3.80 -4.13
C GLY A 56 -5.51 -2.71 -3.21
N THR A 57 -6.83 -2.52 -3.15
CA THR A 57 -7.43 -1.51 -2.26
C THR A 57 -7.91 -2.09 -0.95
N ASP A 58 -8.19 -3.41 -0.89
CA ASP A 58 -8.96 -4.07 0.19
C ASP A 58 -10.30 -3.36 0.45
N PHE A 59 -10.95 -2.93 -0.64
CA PHE A 59 -12.16 -2.13 -0.60
C PHE A 59 -13.41 -2.98 -0.38
N VAL A 60 -14.22 -2.58 0.60
CA VAL A 60 -15.49 -3.23 0.92
C VAL A 60 -16.59 -2.17 0.90
N ALA A 61 -17.42 -2.21 -0.13
CA ALA A 61 -18.56 -1.32 -0.30
C ALA A 61 -19.75 -1.74 0.59
N GLY A 62 -20.57 -0.77 1.00
CA GLY A 62 -21.88 -1.04 1.60
C GLY A 62 -21.82 -1.66 3.00
N ARG A 63 -20.73 -1.46 3.75
CA ARG A 63 -20.66 -1.88 5.16
C ARG A 63 -21.78 -1.22 5.97
N LYS A 64 -22.50 -2.03 6.75
CA LYS A 64 -23.58 -1.61 7.67
C LYS A 64 -23.28 -1.94 9.13
N ASP A 65 -22.09 -2.50 9.39
CA ASP A 65 -21.64 -2.97 10.71
C ASP A 65 -21.01 -1.86 11.57
N ARG A 66 -20.94 -0.63 11.06
CA ARG A 66 -20.30 0.53 11.68
C ARG A 66 -20.88 1.83 11.15
N GLU A 67 -20.69 2.91 11.90
CA GLU A 67 -21.00 4.26 11.42
C GLU A 67 -20.22 4.59 10.14
N PRO A 68 -20.86 5.22 9.14
CA PRO A 68 -20.19 5.59 7.91
C PRO A 68 -19.10 6.64 8.19
N ILE A 69 -17.92 6.42 7.60
CA ILE A 69 -16.86 7.42 7.61
C ILE A 69 -17.13 8.37 6.43
N PRO A 70 -17.26 9.69 6.66
CA PRO A 70 -17.42 10.66 5.58
C PRO A 70 -16.28 10.55 4.56
N ASP A 71 -16.63 10.64 3.27
CA ASP A 71 -15.65 10.63 2.17
C ASP A 71 -14.71 9.42 2.15
N TYR A 72 -15.07 8.32 2.83
CA TYR A 72 -14.19 7.15 3.00
C TYR A 72 -13.58 6.64 1.69
N TYR A 73 -14.39 6.60 0.64
CA TYR A 73 -13.98 6.08 -0.67
C TYR A 73 -12.93 6.97 -1.34
N ILE A 74 -13.20 8.27 -1.43
CA ILE A 74 -12.29 9.21 -2.08
C ILE A 74 -11.02 9.39 -1.25
N ASN A 75 -11.14 9.48 0.08
CA ASN A 75 -10.00 9.61 0.98
C ASN A 75 -9.06 8.40 0.90
N ARG A 76 -9.58 7.19 0.69
CA ARG A 76 -8.76 5.99 0.51
C ARG A 76 -7.97 6.02 -0.79
N PHE A 77 -8.62 6.44 -1.89
CA PHE A 77 -7.97 6.58 -3.19
C PHE A 77 -6.88 7.66 -3.14
N LEU A 78 -7.20 8.85 -2.64
CA LEU A 78 -6.24 9.95 -2.51
C LEU A 78 -5.08 9.60 -1.57
N SER A 79 -5.32 8.81 -0.53
CA SER A 79 -4.25 8.34 0.36
C SER A 79 -3.27 7.41 -0.35
N PHE A 80 -3.76 6.48 -1.20
CA PHE A 80 -2.88 5.65 -2.02
C PHE A 80 -2.11 6.48 -3.03
N GLN A 81 -2.78 7.43 -3.69
CA GLN A 81 -2.15 8.31 -4.65
C GLN A 81 -1.00 9.10 -3.99
N ALA A 82 -1.29 9.75 -2.85
CA ALA A 82 -0.28 10.48 -2.09
C ALA A 82 0.87 9.56 -1.63
N LEU A 83 0.55 8.35 -1.16
CA LEU A 83 1.55 7.38 -0.69
C LEU A 83 2.45 6.87 -1.82
N LEU A 84 1.90 6.50 -2.98
CA LEU A 84 2.67 5.80 -4.02
C LEU A 84 3.31 6.78 -5.02
N GLU A 85 2.61 7.86 -5.38
CA GLU A 85 2.93 8.67 -6.57
C GLU A 85 3.63 9.99 -6.25
N THR A 86 3.68 10.40 -4.98
CA THR A 86 4.16 11.73 -4.60
C THR A 86 5.33 11.68 -3.63
N ASN A 87 6.06 12.78 -3.51
CA ASN A 87 7.07 12.99 -2.47
C ASN A 87 6.52 13.72 -1.23
N ALA A 88 5.20 13.71 -1.03
CA ALA A 88 4.53 14.35 0.09
C ALA A 88 5.13 13.92 1.43
N LYS A 89 5.11 14.83 2.41
CA LYS A 89 5.63 14.59 3.75
C LYS A 89 4.62 15.04 4.77
N GLU A 90 4.46 14.21 5.81
CA GLU A 90 3.69 14.52 7.01
C GLU A 90 2.25 14.97 6.73
N ILE A 91 1.63 14.48 5.64
CA ILE A 91 0.21 14.77 5.37
C ILE A 91 -0.64 13.95 6.37
N PRO A 92 -1.55 14.56 7.14
CA PRO A 92 -2.43 13.81 8.03
C PRO A 92 -3.24 12.76 7.27
N PHE A 93 -3.30 11.53 7.79
CA PHE A 93 -4.12 10.49 7.18
C PHE A 93 -5.62 10.80 7.40
N PRO A 94 -6.43 10.93 6.34
CA PRO A 94 -7.80 11.45 6.44
C PRO A 94 -8.83 10.44 6.97
N ILE A 95 -8.43 9.19 7.22
CA ILE A 95 -9.30 8.13 7.73
C ILE A 95 -8.91 7.85 9.20
N PRO A 96 -9.88 7.71 10.12
CA PRO A 96 -9.61 7.40 11.51
C PRO A 96 -8.70 6.18 11.69
N ASP A 97 -7.72 6.32 12.57
CA ASP A 97 -6.77 5.28 12.92
C ASP A 97 -6.57 5.18 14.44
N PRO A 98 -7.61 4.77 15.19
CA PRO A 98 -7.58 4.76 16.65
C PRO A 98 -6.53 3.80 17.23
N GLU A 99 -6.10 2.79 16.48
CA GLU A 99 -5.05 1.85 16.87
C GLU A 99 -3.65 2.49 16.87
N ASN A 100 -3.49 3.67 16.28
CA ASN A 100 -2.26 4.44 16.25
C ASN A 100 -2.48 5.88 16.74
N ASP A 101 -3.33 6.06 17.77
CA ASP A 101 -3.70 7.35 18.37
C ASP A 101 -4.21 8.42 17.36
N ASN A 102 -4.66 8.02 16.17
CA ASN A 102 -4.94 8.92 15.05
C ASN A 102 -3.75 9.82 14.63
N LYS A 103 -2.51 9.38 14.86
CA LYS A 103 -1.27 10.12 14.50
C LYS A 103 -0.65 9.69 13.18
N THR A 104 -1.33 8.81 12.43
CA THR A 104 -0.85 8.31 11.15
C THR A 104 -0.73 9.45 10.14
N VAL A 105 0.44 9.52 9.47
CA VAL A 105 0.73 10.50 8.42
C VAL A 105 1.15 9.78 7.14
N ILE A 106 0.92 10.41 6.00
CA ILE A 106 1.35 9.95 4.70
C ILE A 106 2.72 10.57 4.40
N ASN A 107 3.72 9.70 4.25
CA ASN A 107 5.01 10.04 3.66
C ASN A 107 5.10 9.32 2.30
N GLY A 108 4.97 10.10 1.24
CA GLY A 108 4.92 9.58 -0.13
C GLY A 108 6.24 8.96 -0.56
N LEU A 109 6.15 7.86 -1.31
CA LEU A 109 7.29 7.08 -1.80
C LEU A 109 7.92 7.72 -3.04
N ASP A 110 7.14 8.43 -3.86
CA ASP A 110 7.59 9.00 -5.14
C ASP A 110 8.10 7.90 -6.08
N LEU A 111 7.29 6.83 -6.24
CA LEU A 111 7.69 5.69 -7.05
C LEU A 111 7.84 6.10 -8.52
N PRO A 112 8.94 5.71 -9.19
CA PRO A 112 9.12 5.90 -10.62
C PRO A 112 7.95 5.34 -11.45
N ILE A 113 7.59 6.04 -12.52
CA ILE A 113 6.45 5.68 -13.38
C ILE A 113 6.52 4.23 -13.92
N ASN A 114 7.71 3.71 -14.19
CA ASN A 114 7.91 2.34 -14.64
C ASN A 114 7.60 1.30 -13.54
N ILE A 115 7.79 1.64 -12.26
CA ILE A 115 7.38 0.78 -11.13
C ILE A 115 5.86 0.89 -10.93
N LEU A 116 5.30 2.10 -10.97
CA LEU A 116 3.85 2.32 -10.87
C LEU A 116 3.08 1.55 -11.95
N LYS A 117 3.57 1.56 -13.19
CA LYS A 117 2.97 0.82 -14.31
C LYS A 117 2.88 -0.69 -14.05
N LYS A 118 3.92 -1.28 -13.46
CA LYS A 118 3.90 -2.70 -13.08
C LYS A 118 2.85 -2.99 -12.02
N ILE A 119 2.81 -2.17 -10.97
CA ILE A 119 1.93 -2.32 -9.82
C ILE A 119 0.46 -2.14 -10.21
N TYR A 120 0.16 -1.10 -10.99
CA TYR A 120 -1.22 -0.79 -11.39
C TYR A 120 -1.77 -1.67 -12.52
N TRP A 121 -0.91 -2.24 -13.37
CA TRP A 121 -1.38 -2.91 -14.58
C TRP A 121 -0.59 -4.13 -15.04
N GLU A 122 0.73 -4.02 -15.28
CA GLU A 122 1.44 -5.09 -16.01
C GLU A 122 1.44 -6.41 -15.23
N ASN A 123 1.57 -6.36 -13.90
CA ASN A 123 1.58 -7.55 -13.06
C ASN A 123 0.21 -8.25 -13.02
N SER A 124 -0.87 -7.48 -12.91
CA SER A 124 -2.23 -8.03 -12.93
C SER A 124 -2.59 -8.61 -14.30
N SER A 125 -2.21 -7.92 -15.39
CA SER A 125 -2.40 -8.40 -16.75
C SER A 125 -1.63 -9.69 -17.03
N LYS A 126 -0.43 -9.86 -16.45
CA LYS A 126 0.35 -11.10 -16.59
C LYS A 126 -0.25 -12.26 -15.80
N LEU A 127 -0.86 -11.98 -14.64
CA LEU A 127 -1.34 -13.03 -13.73
C LEU A 127 -2.78 -13.47 -14.02
N PHE A 128 -3.63 -12.56 -14.47
CA PHE A 128 -5.07 -12.79 -14.66
C PHE A 128 -5.57 -12.61 -16.09
N GLY A 129 -4.72 -12.07 -16.99
CA GLY A 129 -5.08 -11.79 -18.39
C GLY A 129 -4.80 -12.93 -19.36
#